data_AF-X0S277-F1
#
_entry.id   AF-X0S277-F1
#
_cell.length_a   1.000
_cell.length_b   1.000
_cell.length_c   1.000
_cell.angle_alpha   90.00
_cell.angle_beta   90.00
_cell.angle_gamma   90.00
#
_symmetry.space_group_name_H-M   'P 1'
#
loop_
_entity.id
_entity.type
_entity.pdbx_description
1 polymer ?
#
loop_
_entity_poly.entity_id
_entity_poly.type
_entity_poly.pdbx_seq_one_letter_code
_entity_poly.pdbx_strand_id
1 'polypeptide(L)'
;KNYDLGKIAQRHKEAADKLWDIRESYLSLLTDIVAGHIRIESIRQTRGDLQEKLASIYTGAPQSNSKAYALAQESLKKYEEMTFSDEEIDTFLPHPLRKSGSSEDTASVGK
;
A
#
# COMPACT_ATOMS: atom_id res chain seq x y z
N LYS A 1 16.76 -25.89 21.45
CA LYS A 1 15.69 -24.85 21.41
C LYS A 1 14.87 -25.12 20.14
N ASN A 2 13.76 -25.85 20.24
CA ASN A 2 12.89 -26.13 19.09
C ASN A 2 12.06 -24.87 18.79
N TYR A 3 12.59 -24.03 17.91
CA TYR A 3 11.81 -22.94 17.33
C TYR A 3 10.77 -23.58 16.41
N ASP A 4 9.48 -23.39 16.70
CA ASP A 4 8.40 -23.86 15.83
C ASP A 4 8.30 -22.93 14.61
N LEU A 5 9.20 -23.16 13.66
CA LEU A 5 9.31 -22.40 12.42
C LEU A 5 8.01 -22.45 11.61
N GLY A 6 7.26 -23.55 11.70
CA GLY A 6 5.97 -23.71 11.05
C GLY A 6 4.93 -22.73 11.59
N LYS A 7 4.83 -22.61 12.92
CA LYS A 7 3.93 -21.65 13.56
C LYS A 7 4.29 -20.19 13.26
N ILE A 8 5.58 -19.88 13.12
CA ILE A 8 6.05 -18.54 12.74
C ILE A 8 5.70 -18.24 11.27
N ALA A 9 5.96 -19.18 10.36
CA ALA A 9 5.62 -19.04 8.96
C ALA A 9 4.11 -18.84 8.75
N GLN A 10 3.29 -19.61 9.48
CA GLN A 10 1.83 -19.48 9.45
C GLN A 10 1.38 -18.08 9.89
N ARG A 11 1.95 -17.55 10.98
CA ARG A 11 1.64 -16.19 11.46
C ARG A 11 2.09 -15.10 10.49
N HIS A 12 3.23 -15.27 9.81
CA HIS A 12 3.64 -14.35 8.75
C HIS A 12 2.67 -14.37 7.57
N LYS A 13 2.21 -15.55 7.15
CA LYS A 13 1.21 -15.68 6.10
C LYS A 13 -0.10 -15.00 6.48
N GLU A 14 -0.61 -15.26 7.68
CA GLU A 14 -1.83 -14.63 8.18
C GLU A 14 -1.71 -13.10 8.27
N ALA A 15 -0.53 -12.57 8.62
CA ALA A 15 -0.30 -11.14 8.61
C ALA A 15 -0.28 -10.59 7.18
N ALA A 16 0.36 -11.28 6.23
CA ALA A 16 0.40 -10.87 4.83
C ALA A 16 -0.99 -10.84 4.18
N ASP A 17 -1.81 -11.88 4.42
CA ASP A 17 -3.19 -11.96 3.91
C ASP A 17 -4.02 -10.76 4.43
N LYS A 18 -3.89 -10.41 5.73
CA LYS A 18 -4.59 -9.25 6.31
C LYS A 18 -4.06 -7.91 5.78
N LEU A 19 -2.77 -7.80 5.50
CA LEU A 19 -2.18 -6.58 4.91
C LEU A 19 -2.69 -6.35 3.49
N TRP A 20 -2.94 -7.42 2.74
CA TRP A 20 -3.54 -7.34 1.41
C TRP A 20 -4.94 -6.68 1.48
N ASP A 21 -5.80 -7.13 2.38
CA ASP A 21 -7.13 -6.54 2.55
C ASP A 21 -7.09 -5.04 2.89
N ILE A 22 -6.12 -4.62 3.72
CA ILE A 22 -5.90 -3.20 4.03
C ILE A 22 -5.48 -2.42 2.78
N ARG A 23 -4.56 -2.97 1.98
CA ARG A 23 -4.09 -2.35 0.74
C ARG A 23 -5.25 -2.15 -0.24
N GLU A 24 -6.06 -3.18 -0.46
CA GLU A 24 -7.22 -3.10 -1.36
C GLU A 24 -8.27 -2.09 -0.85
N SER A 25 -8.47 -2.02 0.47
CA SER A 25 -9.37 -1.03 1.08
C SER A 25 -8.88 0.41 0.87
N TYR A 26 -7.58 0.66 0.96
CA TYR A 26 -7.01 1.97 0.65
C TYR A 26 -7.18 2.33 -0.83
N LEU A 27 -6.98 1.38 -1.75
CA LEU A 27 -7.16 1.61 -3.18
C LEU A 27 -8.61 1.96 -3.52
N SER A 28 -9.57 1.25 -2.92
CA SER A 28 -11.00 1.59 -3.02
C SER A 28 -11.27 3.01 -2.52
N LEU A 29 -10.74 3.36 -1.34
CA LEU A 29 -10.92 4.71 -0.77
C LEU A 29 -10.33 5.80 -1.70
N LEU A 30 -9.15 5.58 -2.28
CA LEU A 30 -8.55 6.50 -3.24
C LEU A 30 -9.42 6.66 -4.49
N THR A 31 -10.01 5.57 -4.98
CA THR A 31 -10.92 5.60 -6.12
C THR A 31 -12.17 6.42 -5.80
N ASP A 32 -12.78 6.24 -4.62
CA ASP A 32 -13.95 7.01 -4.18
C ASP A 32 -13.64 8.50 -4.00
N ILE A 33 -12.43 8.82 -3.51
CA ILE A 33 -11.94 10.21 -3.39
C ILE A 33 -11.88 10.87 -4.77
N VAL A 34 -11.27 10.22 -5.75
CA VAL A 34 -11.12 10.79 -7.10
C VAL A 34 -12.46 10.87 -7.84
N ALA A 35 -13.38 9.94 -7.61
CA ALA A 35 -14.74 10.02 -8.13
C ALA A 35 -15.55 11.20 -7.54
N GLY A 36 -15.10 11.80 -6.44
CA GLY A 36 -15.74 12.98 -5.84
C GLY A 36 -17.07 12.68 -5.13
N HIS A 37 -17.38 11.42 -4.85
CA HIS A 37 -18.65 10.99 -4.28
C HIS A 37 -18.63 10.84 -2.74
N ILE A 38 -17.51 11.17 -2.08
CA ILE A 38 -17.33 11.02 -0.64
C ILE A 38 -16.94 12.36 0.01
N ARG A 39 -17.50 12.62 1.21
CA ARG A 39 -17.18 13.82 2.00
C ARG A 39 -15.83 13.69 2.70
N ILE A 40 -15.15 14.82 2.90
CA ILE A 40 -13.84 14.89 3.58
C ILE A 40 -13.89 14.25 4.97
N GLU A 41 -14.96 14.46 5.73
CA GLU A 41 -15.12 13.90 7.07
C GLU A 41 -15.15 12.37 7.02
N SER A 42 -15.89 11.80 6.06
CA SER A 42 -15.97 10.36 5.83
C SER A 42 -14.62 9.78 5.39
N ILE A 43 -13.89 10.48 4.52
CA ILE A 43 -12.52 10.09 4.12
C ILE A 43 -11.60 9.98 5.35
N ARG A 44 -11.63 11.01 6.22
CA ARG A 44 -10.77 11.04 7.42
C ARG A 44 -11.11 9.93 8.39
N GLN A 45 -12.40 9.63 8.57
CA GLN A 45 -12.87 8.54 9.43
C GLN A 45 -12.41 7.18 8.90
N THR A 46 -12.71 6.86 7.63
CA THR A 46 -12.31 5.58 7.03
C THR A 46 -10.80 5.39 7.06
N ARG A 47 -10.02 6.45 6.78
CA ARG A 47 -8.56 6.42 6.91
C ARG A 47 -8.13 6.07 8.33
N GLY A 48 -8.73 6.70 9.34
CA GLY A 48 -8.45 6.41 10.75
C GLY A 48 -8.70 4.95 11.10
N ASP A 49 -9.86 4.43 10.69
CA ASP A 49 -10.24 3.02 10.93
C ASP A 49 -9.26 2.05 10.25
N LEU A 50 -8.82 2.36 9.03
CA LEU A 50 -7.81 1.56 8.32
C LEU A 50 -6.45 1.60 9.02
N GLN A 51 -6.03 2.75 9.56
CA GLN A 51 -4.79 2.88 10.32
C GLN A 51 -4.84 2.11 11.64
N GLU A 52 -5.97 2.11 12.34
CA GLU A 52 -6.15 1.34 13.57
C GLU A 52 -6.11 -0.17 13.30
N LYS A 53 -6.81 -0.64 12.26
CA LYS A 53 -6.75 -2.04 11.81
C LYS A 53 -5.33 -2.45 11.42
N LEU A 54 -4.62 -1.58 10.67
CA LEU A 54 -3.24 -1.82 10.28
C LEU A 54 -2.31 -1.94 11.50
N ALA A 55 -2.45 -1.06 12.49
CA ALA A 55 -1.69 -1.14 13.73
C ALA A 55 -1.94 -2.47 14.46
N SER A 56 -3.20 -2.90 14.57
CA SER A 56 -3.57 -4.18 15.17
C SER A 56 -2.90 -5.38 14.47
N ILE A 57 -2.89 -5.38 13.12
CA ILE A 57 -2.22 -6.43 12.33
C ILE A 57 -0.72 -6.47 12.66
N TYR A 58 -0.05 -5.31 12.71
CA TYR A 58 1.37 -5.24 13.06
C TYR A 58 1.66 -5.71 14.49
N THR A 59 0.79 -5.40 15.47
CA THR A 59 0.99 -5.90 16.84
C THR A 59 0.88 -7.42 16.95
N GLY A 60 0.07 -8.05 16.09
CA GLY A 60 -0.08 -9.52 16.03
C GLY A 60 0.98 -10.23 15.18
N ALA A 61 1.75 -9.49 14.39
CA ALA A 61 2.76 -10.06 13.50
C ALA A 61 4.00 -10.54 14.29
N PRO A 62 4.58 -11.71 13.93
CA PRO A 62 5.82 -12.17 14.53
C PRO A 62 6.96 -11.21 14.19
N GLN A 63 7.84 -10.94 15.17
CA GLN A 63 8.99 -10.06 14.97
C GLN A 63 9.95 -10.64 13.93
N SER A 64 10.21 -9.87 12.88
CA SER A 64 11.28 -10.16 11.92
C SER A 64 12.64 -9.99 12.59
N ASN A 65 13.58 -10.88 12.27
CA ASN A 65 14.95 -10.71 12.73
C ASN A 65 15.67 -9.61 11.90
N SER A 66 16.66 -8.96 12.49
CA SER A 66 17.37 -7.82 11.88
C SER A 66 18.01 -8.14 10.53
N LYS A 67 18.47 -9.38 10.33
CA LYS A 67 19.04 -9.85 9.07
C LYS A 67 17.98 -9.97 7.96
N ALA A 68 16.81 -10.53 8.28
CA ALA A 68 15.68 -10.62 7.37
C ALA A 68 15.13 -9.23 7.02
N TYR A 69 15.07 -8.32 8.00
CA TYR A 69 14.69 -6.93 7.77
C TYR A 69 15.66 -6.22 6.82
N ALA A 70 16.98 -6.38 7.02
CA ALA A 70 17.99 -5.77 6.15
C ALA A 70 17.91 -6.30 4.71
N LEU A 71 17.72 -7.61 4.53
CA LEU A 71 17.55 -8.22 3.20
C LEU A 71 16.26 -7.76 2.50
N ALA A 72 15.16 -7.66 3.26
CA ALA A 72 13.91 -7.11 2.74
C ALA A 72 14.09 -5.65 2.33
N GLN A 73 14.71 -4.83 3.17
CA GLN A 73 14.97 -3.41 2.88
C GLN A 73 15.88 -3.20 1.66
N GLU A 74 16.91 -4.03 1.49
CA GLU A 74 17.78 -4.00 0.30
C GLU A 74 16.99 -4.36 -0.96
N SER A 75 16.13 -5.38 -0.87
CA SER A 75 15.26 -5.77 -1.98
C SER A 75 14.29 -4.64 -2.33
N LEU A 76 13.60 -4.05 -1.35
CA LEU A 76 12.68 -2.94 -1.55
C LEU A 76 13.37 -1.76 -2.26
N LYS A 77 14.54 -1.32 -1.77
CA LYS A 77 15.31 -0.24 -2.41
C LYS A 77 15.78 -0.57 -3.82
N LYS A 78 16.09 -1.83 -4.10
CA LYS A 78 16.57 -2.28 -5.42
C LYS A 78 15.45 -2.42 -6.44
N TYR A 79 14.23 -2.71 -5.98
CA TYR A 79 13.02 -2.78 -6.80
C TYR A 79 12.22 -1.47 -6.79
N GLU A 80 12.82 -0.38 -6.28
CA GLU A 80 12.20 0.94 -6.13
C GLU A 80 10.90 0.94 -5.30
N GLU A 81 10.66 -0.08 -4.48
CA GLU A 81 9.57 -0.08 -3.52
C GLU A 81 9.97 0.78 -2.30
N MET A 82 9.12 1.75 -1.93
CA MET A 82 9.28 2.77 -0.87
C MET A 82 10.11 4.02 -1.21
N THR A 83 10.28 4.37 -2.49
CA THR A 83 10.83 5.68 -2.88
C THR A 83 9.77 6.79 -2.82
N PHE A 84 8.48 6.42 -2.86
CA PHE A 84 7.33 7.31 -2.91
C PHE A 84 7.42 8.33 -4.06
N SER A 85 8.13 7.98 -5.15
CA SER A 85 8.14 8.77 -6.36
C SER A 85 6.76 8.75 -7.02
N ASP A 86 6.44 9.77 -7.82
CA ASP A 86 5.18 9.79 -8.54
C ASP A 86 5.07 8.59 -9.50
N GLU A 87 6.19 8.16 -10.10
CA GLU A 87 6.27 6.99 -10.97
C GLU A 87 5.97 5.68 -10.22
N GLU A 88 6.53 5.51 -9.01
CA GLU A 88 6.29 4.33 -8.18
C GLU A 88 4.83 4.27 -7.71
N ILE A 89 4.29 5.41 -7.24
CA ILE A 89 2.89 5.51 -6.81
C ILE A 89 1.96 5.15 -7.98
N ASP A 90 2.26 5.62 -9.19
CA ASP A 90 1.48 5.31 -10.39
C ASP A 90 1.47 3.81 -10.73
N THR A 91 2.50 3.03 -10.36
CA THR A 91 2.48 1.58 -10.55
C THR A 91 1.42 0.87 -9.69
N PHE A 92 1.12 1.44 -8.52
CA PHE A 92 0.11 0.89 -7.60
C PHE A 92 -1.31 1.36 -7.91
N LEU A 93 -1.45 2.39 -8.73
CA LEU A 93 -2.72 3.00 -9.06
C LEU A 93 -3.27 2.51 -10.41
N PRO A 94 -4.60 2.29 -10.53
CA PRO A 94 -5.23 2.09 -11.83
C PRO A 94 -5.03 3.32 -12.70
N HIS A 95 -4.98 3.13 -14.03
CA HIS A 95 -4.66 4.17 -15.01
C HIS A 95 -5.35 5.53 -14.78
N PRO A 96 -6.65 5.61 -14.44
CA PRO A 96 -7.33 6.90 -14.24
C PRO A 96 -6.81 7.72 -13.04
N LEU A 97 -6.07 7.10 -12.12
CA LEU A 97 -5.55 7.73 -10.90
C LEU A 97 -4.08 8.12 -11.02
N ARG A 98 -3.43 7.82 -12.15
CA ARG A 98 -2.00 8.08 -12.36
C ARG A 98 -1.72 9.54 -12.68
N LYS A 99 -0.68 10.10 -12.09
CA LYS A 99 -0.25 11.49 -12.36
C LYS A 99 0.42 11.63 -13.72
N SER A 100 1.26 10.66 -14.10
CA SER A 100 1.99 10.64 -15.38
C SER A 100 1.09 10.50 -16.62
N GLY A 101 -0.15 10.02 -16.45
CA GLY A 101 -1.14 9.92 -17.54
C GLY A 101 -2.02 11.16 -17.72
N SER A 102 -1.85 12.20 -16.89
CA SER A 102 -2.70 13.40 -16.90
C SER A 102 -2.11 14.58 -17.68
N SER A 103 -0.96 14.40 -18.34
CA SER A 103 -0.28 15.43 -19.13
C SER A 103 0.02 14.95 -20.54
N GLU A 104 -0.99 14.91 -21.42
CA GLU A 104 -0.84 15.08 -22.88
C GLU A 104 -2.24 15.01 -23.54
N ASP A 105 -2.94 16.16 -23.59
CA ASP A 105 -3.89 16.47 -24.68
C ASP A 105 -4.28 17.95 -24.69
N THR A 106 -3.30 18.85 -24.60
CA THR A 106 -3.51 20.27 -24.92
C THR A 106 -2.34 20.83 -25.73
N ALA A 107 -2.17 20.36 -26.96
CA ALA A 107 -1.55 21.15 -28.04
C ALA A 107 -1.71 20.47 -29.41
N SER A 108 -2.66 20.98 -30.20
CA SER A 108 -2.45 21.49 -31.57
C SER A 108 -3.64 21.18 -32.49
N VAL A 109 -4.72 21.94 -32.31
CA VAL A 109 -5.66 22.27 -33.39
C VAL A 109 -5.15 23.56 -34.04
N GLY A 110 -4.98 23.55 -35.36
CA GLY A 110 -4.89 24.77 -36.17
C GLY A 110 -3.61 24.89 -37.01
N LYS A 111 -3.63 24.26 -38.19
CA LYS A 111 -3.21 24.97 -39.41
C LYS A 111 -4.42 25.65 -40.00
#